data_AF-A0A067G8B0-F1
#
_entry.id   AF-A0A067G8B0-F1
#
_cell.length_a   1.000
_cell.length_b   1.000
_cell.length_c   1.000
_cell.angle_alpha   90.00
_cell.angle_beta   90.00
_cell.angle_gamma   90.00
#
_symmetry.space_group_name_H-M   'P 1'
#
loop_
_entity.id
_entity.type
_entity.pdbx_description
1 polymer ?
#
loop_
_entity_poly.entity_id
_entity_poly.type
_entity_poly.pdbx_seq_one_letter_code
_entity_poly.pdbx_strand_id
1 'polypeptide(L)'
;MATASSAVQKLIQAGTKIVAVGRNYAAHAKELGNAVPKEPVLFLKPTSSYLGNGGTIEVPHPLDSLHHEVELAVVIGQKARDVPETTAMDYVGGYAVALDMTAREIQSSAKV
;
A
#
# COMPACT_ATOMS: atom_id res chain seq x y z
N MET A 1 -5.05 13.02 24.13
CA MET A 1 -4.64 11.91 23.24
C MET A 1 -5.65 11.78 22.13
N ALA A 2 -5.20 11.71 20.88
CA ALA A 2 -6.06 11.37 19.75
C ALA A 2 -6.46 9.88 19.87
N THR A 3 -7.75 9.55 19.82
CA THR A 3 -8.19 8.15 19.74
C THR A 3 -7.76 7.56 18.39
N ALA A 4 -7.59 6.24 18.28
CA ALA A 4 -7.23 5.58 17.02
C ALA A 4 -8.17 5.99 15.87
N SER A 5 -9.47 6.16 16.17
CA SER A 5 -10.46 6.69 15.23
C SER A 5 -10.10 8.08 14.67
N SER A 6 -9.63 9.00 15.52
CA SER A 6 -9.29 10.37 15.11
C SER A 6 -7.98 10.46 14.31
N ALA A 7 -7.03 9.56 14.54
CA ALA A 7 -5.77 9.50 13.78
C ALA A 7 -6.01 8.97 12.36
N VAL A 8 -6.80 7.90 12.22
CA VAL A 8 -7.19 7.35 10.91
C VAL A 8 -7.96 8.38 10.09
N GLN A 9 -8.89 9.10 10.71
CA GLN A 9 -9.68 10.09 10.00
C GLN A 9 -8.84 11.25 9.47
N LYS A 10 -7.84 11.71 10.24
CA LYS A 10 -6.86 12.70 9.79
C LYS A 10 -6.03 12.19 8.61
N LEU A 11 -5.59 10.94 8.64
CA LEU A 11 -4.84 10.33 7.54
C LEU A 11 -5.67 10.31 6.25
N ILE A 12 -6.93 9.86 6.33
CA ILE A 12 -7.82 9.80 5.16
C ILE A 12 -8.11 11.19 4.59
N GLN A 13 -8.29 12.20 5.46
CA GLN A 13 -8.59 13.57 5.03
C GLN A 13 -7.38 14.32 4.47
N ALA A 14 -6.19 14.10 5.02
CA ALA A 14 -4.98 14.84 4.65
C ALA A 14 -4.06 14.10 3.67
N GLY A 15 -4.23 12.78 3.54
CA GLY A 15 -3.45 11.94 2.64
C GLY A 15 -3.61 12.39 1.19
N THR A 16 -2.49 12.48 0.46
CA THR A 16 -2.48 12.96 -0.93
C THR A 16 -2.12 11.90 -1.95
N LYS A 17 -1.50 10.80 -1.51
CA LYS A 17 -1.08 9.68 -2.36
C LYS A 17 -0.79 8.44 -1.51
N ILE A 18 -0.84 7.29 -2.16
CA ILE A 18 -0.37 6.02 -1.62
C ILE A 18 0.69 5.50 -2.59
N VAL A 19 1.89 5.20 -2.07
CA VAL A 19 2.97 4.57 -2.82
C VAL A 19 3.12 3.16 -2.28
N ALA A 20 3.03 2.16 -3.15
CA ALA A 20 3.11 0.75 -2.80
C ALA A 20 4.38 0.12 -3.41
N VAL A 21 4.86 -0.95 -2.78
CA VAL A 21 6.12 -1.61 -3.13
C VAL A 21 5.85 -3.06 -3.49
N GLY A 22 6.01 -3.41 -4.76
CA GLY A 22 5.87 -4.78 -5.24
C GLY A 22 7.11 -5.62 -4.94
N ARG A 23 6.90 -6.92 -4.68
CA ARG A 23 7.96 -7.96 -4.55
C ARG A 23 8.93 -7.74 -3.37
N ASN A 24 8.46 -7.11 -2.29
CA ASN A 24 9.29 -6.80 -1.12
C ASN A 24 9.44 -7.96 -0.11
N TYR A 25 8.72 -9.07 -0.30
CA TYR A 25 8.89 -10.31 0.46
C TYR A 25 9.48 -11.39 -0.46
N ALA A 26 10.70 -11.84 -0.16
CA ALA A 26 11.42 -12.82 -1.00
C ALA A 26 10.64 -14.12 -1.22
N ALA A 27 9.88 -14.58 -0.21
CA ALA A 27 9.02 -15.76 -0.32
C ALA A 27 7.87 -15.55 -1.32
N HIS A 28 7.25 -14.37 -1.33
CA HIS A 28 6.15 -14.04 -2.25
C HIS A 28 6.65 -13.77 -3.69
N ALA A 29 7.84 -13.17 -3.84
CA ALA A 29 8.48 -13.04 -5.15
C ALA A 29 8.71 -14.42 -5.80
N LYS A 30 9.14 -15.40 -5.00
CA LYS A 30 9.35 -16.79 -5.43
C LYS A 30 8.05 -17.51 -5.76
N GLU A 31 6.98 -17.30 -4.97
CA GLU A 31 5.64 -17.87 -5.19
C GLU A 31 5.07 -17.49 -6.57
N LEU A 32 5.26 -16.23 -6.98
CA LEU A 32 4.80 -15.73 -8.27
C LEU A 32 5.79 -15.98 -9.42
N GLY A 33 6.85 -16.77 -9.21
CA GLY A 33 7.85 -17.10 -10.23
C GLY A 33 8.73 -15.93 -10.69
N ASN A 34 8.84 -14.87 -9.87
CA ASN A 34 9.58 -13.66 -10.23
C ASN A 34 10.97 -13.63 -9.59
N ALA A 35 11.94 -13.05 -10.31
CA ALA A 35 13.22 -12.67 -9.70
C ALA A 35 13.01 -11.54 -8.68
N VAL A 36 13.77 -11.57 -7.57
CA VAL A 36 13.83 -10.46 -6.63
C VAL A 36 14.56 -9.29 -7.33
N PRO A 37 13.89 -8.15 -7.54
CA PRO A 37 14.50 -7.03 -8.24
C PRO A 37 15.58 -6.38 -7.36
N LYS A 38 16.60 -5.77 -7.99
CA LYS A 38 17.65 -5.02 -7.26
C LYS A 38 17.11 -3.74 -6.62
N GLU A 39 16.09 -3.16 -7.25
CA GLU A 39 15.41 -1.94 -6.82
C GLU A 39 13.91 -2.24 -6.65
N PRO A 40 13.21 -1.59 -5.71
CA PRO A 40 11.80 -1.82 -5.47
C PRO A 40 10.94 -1.44 -6.69
N VAL A 41 9.93 -2.27 -6.99
CA VAL A 41 8.90 -1.92 -7.97
C VAL A 41 7.90 -1.00 -7.28
N LEU A 42 7.73 0.22 -7.79
CA LEU A 42 6.81 1.19 -7.23
C LEU A 42 5.56 1.36 -8.10
N PHE A 43 4.41 1.46 -7.45
CA PHE A 43 3.15 1.83 -8.08
C PHE A 43 2.31 2.70 -7.15
N LEU A 44 1.26 3.30 -7.69
CA LEU A 44 0.42 4.24 -6.96
C LEU A 44 -0.99 3.69 -6.78
N LYS A 45 -1.59 4.01 -5.64
CA LYS A 45 -3.04 3.93 -5.46
C LYS A 45 -3.59 5.34 -5.20
N PRO A 46 -4.76 5.69 -5.77
CA PRO A 46 -5.38 6.98 -5.50
C PRO A 46 -5.94 7.01 -4.07
N THR A 47 -6.05 8.19 -3.48
CA THR A 47 -6.63 8.35 -2.13
C THR A 47 -8.10 7.96 -2.06
N SER A 48 -8.80 7.96 -3.19
CA SER A 48 -10.16 7.42 -3.32
C SER A 48 -10.25 5.90 -3.09
N SER A 49 -9.12 5.18 -3.04
CA SER A 49 -9.07 3.75 -2.69
C SER A 49 -9.02 3.48 -1.19
N TYR A 50 -8.91 4.50 -0.34
CA TYR A 50 -8.96 4.31 1.10
C TYR A 50 -10.31 3.74 1.52
N LEU A 51 -10.27 2.67 2.30
CA LEU A 51 -11.42 2.12 2.99
C LEU A 51 -11.10 2.04 4.48
N GLY A 52 -11.87 2.77 5.29
CA GLY A 52 -11.72 2.72 6.75
C GLY A 52 -12.11 1.34 7.30
N ASN A 53 -11.59 1.03 8.50
CA ASN A 53 -11.96 -0.21 9.20
C ASN A 53 -13.50 -0.31 9.37
N GLY A 54 -14.04 -1.51 9.13
CA GLY A 54 -15.48 -1.76 9.12
C GLY A 54 -16.20 -1.36 7.82
N GLY A 55 -15.49 -0.80 6.84
CA GLY A 55 -16.02 -0.55 5.50
C GLY A 55 -16.20 -1.84 4.69
N THR A 56 -17.01 -1.76 3.63
CA THR A 56 -17.26 -2.86 2.69
C THR A 56 -16.32 -2.76 1.50
N ILE A 57 -15.63 -3.85 1.16
CA ILE A 57 -14.81 -3.93 -0.04
C ILE A 57 -15.75 -4.05 -1.24
N GLU A 58 -15.74 -3.04 -2.12
CA GLU A 58 -16.49 -3.06 -3.38
C GLU A 58 -15.69 -3.79 -4.46
N VAL A 59 -16.25 -4.89 -4.98
CA VAL A 59 -15.64 -5.67 -6.04
C VAL A 59 -16.28 -5.26 -7.38
N PRO A 60 -15.51 -4.70 -8.34
CA PRO A 60 -16.05 -4.31 -9.63
C PRO A 60 -16.54 -5.53 -10.44
N HIS A 61 -17.56 -5.30 -11.28
CA HIS A 61 -18.30 -6.28 -12.09
C HIS A 61 -17.45 -7.04 -13.13
N PRO A 62 -17.94 -8.23 -13.53
CA PRO A 62 -17.52 -9.49 -12.94
C PRO A 62 -15.99 -9.63 -13.00
N LEU A 63 -15.39 -9.88 -11.84
CA LEU A 63 -13.98 -10.15 -11.65
C LEU A 63 -13.86 -11.60 -11.15
N ASP A 64 -13.17 -12.46 -11.89
CA ASP A 64 -12.99 -13.88 -11.53
C ASP A 64 -11.93 -14.05 -10.44
N SER A 65 -10.97 -13.12 -10.36
CA SER A 65 -9.84 -13.22 -9.44
C SER A 65 -9.52 -11.91 -8.71
N LEU A 66 -10.07 -11.78 -7.49
CA LEU A 66 -9.68 -10.78 -6.51
C LEU A 66 -8.74 -11.38 -5.47
N HIS A 67 -7.56 -10.79 -5.29
CA HIS A 67 -6.59 -11.18 -4.28
C HIS A 67 -6.54 -10.16 -3.14
N HIS A 68 -6.35 -10.66 -1.92
CA HIS A 68 -6.00 -9.86 -0.76
C HIS A 68 -4.49 -9.98 -0.49
N GLU A 69 -3.82 -8.86 -0.26
CA GLU A 69 -2.41 -8.84 0.13
C GLU A 69 -2.29 -8.03 1.43
N VAL A 70 -1.88 -8.67 2.52
CA VAL A 70 -1.71 -8.00 3.82
C VAL A 70 -0.35 -7.31 3.82
N GLU A 71 -0.34 -6.00 4.02
CA GLU A 71 0.88 -5.18 4.00
C GLU A 71 1.00 -4.28 5.23
N LEU A 72 2.25 -3.96 5.59
CA LEU A 72 2.56 -2.89 6.55
C LEU A 72 2.55 -1.56 5.81
N ALA A 73 1.62 -0.67 6.17
CA ALA A 73 1.61 0.70 5.70
C ALA A 73 2.44 1.59 6.63
N VAL A 74 3.37 2.35 6.03
CA VAL A 74 4.16 3.38 6.71
C VAL A 74 3.54 4.75 6.43
N VAL A 75 3.10 5.45 7.46
CA VAL A 75 2.53 6.79 7.33
C VAL A 75 3.65 7.82 7.41
N ILE A 76 3.81 8.62 6.37
CA ILE A 76 4.80 9.70 6.33
C ILE A 76 4.22 10.95 7.01
N GLY A 77 4.80 11.34 8.14
CA GLY A 77 4.29 12.40 9.02
C GLY A 77 4.71 13.81 8.62
N GLN A 78 5.78 13.94 7.83
CA GLN A 78 6.31 15.24 7.39
C GLN A 78 6.86 15.17 5.96
N LYS A 79 6.98 16.32 5.30
CA LYS A 79 7.46 16.38 3.92
C LYS A 79 8.90 15.84 3.83
N ALA A 80 9.09 14.79 3.03
CA ALA A 80 10.37 14.16 2.75
C ALA A 80 10.81 14.45 1.31
N ARG A 81 12.11 14.68 1.11
CA ARG A 81 12.75 14.79 -0.21
C ARG A 81 14.21 14.41 -0.06
N ASP A 82 14.70 13.52 -0.93
CA ASP A 82 16.11 13.13 -1.01
C ASP A 82 16.71 12.76 0.37
N VAL A 83 15.93 12.02 1.18
CA VAL A 83 16.24 11.72 2.58
C VAL A 83 17.27 10.57 2.66
N PRO A 84 18.39 10.74 3.40
CA PRO A 84 19.31 9.64 3.69
C PRO A 84 18.65 8.50 4.46
N GLU A 85 19.03 7.26 4.16
CA GLU A 85 18.51 6.07 4.85
C GLU A 85 18.64 6.18 6.38
N THR A 86 19.76 6.72 6.85
CA THR A 86 20.07 6.84 8.28
C THR A 86 19.12 7.75 9.06
N THR A 87 18.38 8.62 8.38
CA THR A 87 17.41 9.55 9.01
C THR A 87 15.98 9.34 8.50
N ALA A 88 15.73 8.31 7.69
CA ALA A 88 14.41 8.04 7.11
C ALA A 88 13.32 7.86 8.17
N MET A 89 13.68 7.26 9.32
CA MET A 89 12.75 7.01 10.42
C MET A 89 12.23 8.28 11.09
N ASP A 90 12.96 9.40 11.01
CA ASP A 90 12.53 10.69 11.56
C ASP A 90 11.31 11.27 10.83
N TYR A 91 11.01 10.76 9.63
CA TYR A 91 9.89 11.20 8.79
C TYR A 91 8.64 10.32 8.98
N VAL A 92 8.73 9.22 9.72
CA VAL A 92 7.62 8.29 9.95
C VAL A 92 6.70 8.84 11.04
N GLY A 93 5.44 9.09 10.69
CA GLY A 93 4.40 9.54 11.61
C GLY A 93 3.62 8.40 12.28
N GLY A 94 3.74 7.18 11.78
CA GLY A 94 3.09 6.00 12.34
C GLY A 94 2.95 4.86 11.34
N TYR A 95 2.14 3.87 11.70
CA TYR A 95 1.93 2.66 10.91
C TYR A 95 0.46 2.24 10.91
N ALA A 96 0.09 1.46 9.90
CA ALA A 96 -1.20 0.77 9.84
C ALA A 96 -1.03 -0.61 9.17
N VAL A 97 -2.00 -1.50 9.38
CA VAL A 97 -2.17 -2.67 8.54
C VAL A 97 -3.04 -2.27 7.35
N ALA A 98 -2.60 -2.61 6.15
CA ALA A 98 -3.33 -2.34 4.92
C ALA A 98 -3.60 -3.63 4.15
N LEU A 99 -4.66 -3.61 3.34
CA LEU A 99 -4.91 -4.62 2.33
C LEU A 99 -4.67 -4.00 0.95
N ASP A 100 -3.64 -4.48 0.25
CA ASP A 100 -3.50 -4.23 -1.19
C ASP A 100 -4.44 -5.16 -1.94
N MET A 101 -5.67 -4.71 -2.13
CA MET A 101 -6.66 -5.44 -2.93
C MET A 101 -6.28 -5.34 -4.41
N THR A 102 -6.13 -6.51 -5.05
CA THR A 102 -5.64 -6.63 -6.42
C THR A 102 -6.58 -7.45 -7.29
N ALA A 103 -7.07 -6.86 -8.37
CA ALA A 103 -7.71 -7.56 -9.48
C ALA A 103 -6.64 -8.33 -10.28
N ARG A 104 -6.40 -9.59 -9.92
CA ARG A 104 -5.24 -10.35 -10.40
C ARG A 104 -5.31 -10.68 -11.88
N GLU A 105 -6.49 -10.97 -12.39
CA GLU A 105 -6.70 -11.23 -13.83
C GLU A 105 -6.30 -10.01 -14.67
N ILE A 106 -6.76 -8.82 -14.26
CA ILE A 106 -6.47 -7.56 -14.94
C ILE A 106 -4.98 -7.29 -14.86
N GLN A 107 -4.40 -7.39 -13.67
CA GLN A 107 -2.96 -7.21 -13.48
C GLN A 107 -2.15 -8.17 -14.36
N SER A 108 -2.56 -9.42 -14.49
CA SER A 108 -1.85 -10.41 -15.31
C SER A 108 -1.87 -10.06 -16.79
N SER A 109 -2.98 -9.51 -17.29
CA SER A 109 -3.06 -9.00 -18.67
C SER A 109 -2.26 -7.71 -18.91
N ALA A 110 -2.02 -6.92 -17.86
CA ALA A 110 -1.28 -5.67 -17.91
C ALA A 110 0.24 -5.82 -17.72
N LYS A 111 0.73 -7.02 -17.39
CA LYS A 111 2.16 -7.31 -17.34
C LYS A 111 2.72 -7.26 -18.77
N VAL A 112 3.63 -6.33 -19.02
CA VAL A 112 4.42 -6.25 -20.25
C VAL A 112 5.66 -7.13 -20.12
#